data_AF-A0A0C2CEB2-F1
#
_entry.id   AF-A0A0C2CEB2-F1
#
_cell.length_a   1.000
_cell.length_b   1.000
_cell.length_c   1.000
_cell.angle_alpha   90.00
_cell.angle_beta   90.00
_cell.angle_gamma   90.00
#
_symmetry.space_group_name_H-M   'P 1'
#
loop_
_entity.id
_entity.type
_entity.pdbx_description
1 polymer ?
#
loop_
_entity_poly.entity_id
_entity_poly.type
_entity_poly.pdbx_seq_one_letter_code
_entity_poly.pdbx_strand_id
1 'polypeptide(L)'
;MLDMVFVFFESDLIRMTALFVARNGRQFLTQLMTREARNFQFDFLKPQHSNFSYFTKLVEQYTKVIIPPNTILEDLRNEKGNTKKLMEDVNYRVAWEKHQKSLRDKEEKEAEKERVAYASIDWHDFVVVQTVDFQPGDTTNLPGLCTPKDVGARILLEAR
;
A
#
# COMPACT_ATOMS: atom_id res chain seq x y z
N MET A 1 31.07 2.65 -13.00
CA MET A 1 31.66 3.67 -12.09
C MET A 1 30.82 4.96 -12.10
N LEU A 2 30.45 5.48 -13.28
CA LEU A 2 29.55 6.65 -13.42
C LEU A 2 28.15 6.43 -12.82
N ASP A 3 27.53 5.24 -13.00
CA ASP A 3 26.22 4.94 -12.38
C ASP A 3 26.24 4.94 -10.86
N MET A 4 27.36 4.54 -10.25
CA MET A 4 27.48 4.50 -8.79
C MET A 4 27.56 5.91 -8.21
N VAL A 5 28.32 6.81 -8.85
CA VAL A 5 28.44 8.22 -8.44
C VAL A 5 27.11 8.97 -8.59
N PHE A 6 26.36 8.69 -9.65
CA PHE A 6 25.04 9.28 -9.85
C PHE A 6 24.03 8.83 -8.79
N VAL A 7 24.01 7.54 -8.45
CA VAL A 7 23.16 6.99 -7.38
C VAL A 7 23.50 7.58 -6.00
N PHE A 8 24.78 7.79 -5.70
CA PHE A 8 25.18 8.46 -4.46
C PHE A 8 24.67 9.90 -4.40
N PHE A 9 24.81 10.66 -5.49
CA PHE A 9 24.34 12.04 -5.57
C PHE A 9 22.81 12.16 -5.44
N GLU A 10 22.05 11.31 -6.14
CA GLU A 10 20.59 11.29 -6.01
C GLU A 10 20.15 10.91 -4.59
N SER A 11 20.79 9.92 -3.98
CA SER A 11 20.53 9.53 -2.58
C SER A 11 20.77 10.69 -1.61
N ASP A 12 21.89 11.41 -1.77
CA ASP A 12 22.24 12.52 -0.89
C ASP A 12 21.29 13.72 -1.08
N LEU A 13 20.89 14.01 -2.33
CA LEU A 13 19.87 15.01 -2.63
C LEU A 13 18.52 14.68 -1.96
N ILE A 14 18.07 13.42 -2.05
CA ILE A 14 16.83 12.97 -1.42
C ILE A 14 16.91 13.11 0.10
N ARG A 15 18.00 12.64 0.73
CA ARG A 15 18.20 12.73 2.19
C ARG A 15 18.21 14.18 2.68
N MET A 16 18.95 15.05 1.98
CA MET A 16 19.02 16.46 2.33
C MET A 16 17.65 17.12 2.22
N THR A 17 16.96 16.89 1.10
CA THR A 17 15.62 17.44 0.86
C THR A 17 14.62 16.94 1.92
N ALA A 18 14.66 15.65 2.26
CA ALA A 18 13.82 15.07 3.30
C ALA A 18 14.08 15.71 4.66
N LEU A 19 15.34 16.00 5.02
CA LEU A 19 15.70 16.67 6.27
C LEU A 19 15.11 18.10 6.33
N PHE A 20 15.24 18.87 5.25
CA PHE A 20 14.66 20.22 5.17
C PHE A 20 13.14 20.19 5.22
N VAL A 21 12.49 19.23 4.57
CA VAL A 21 11.04 19.05 4.62
C VAL A 21 10.59 18.63 6.02
N ALA A 22 11.30 17.72 6.68
CA ALA A 22 10.99 17.29 8.05
C ALA A 22 11.06 18.45 9.05
N ARG A 23 11.97 19.41 8.84
CA ARG A 23 12.14 20.60 9.69
C ARG A 23 11.12 21.72 9.39
N ASN A 24 10.88 22.02 8.11
CA ASN A 24 10.06 23.18 7.70
C ASN A 24 8.60 22.81 7.40
N GLY A 25 8.29 21.52 7.33
CA GLY A 25 6.94 21.00 7.14
C GLY A 25 6.44 21.04 5.69
N ARG A 26 5.15 20.73 5.54
CA ARG A 26 4.50 20.52 4.23
C ARG A 26 4.47 21.76 3.34
N GLN A 27 4.43 22.97 3.92
CA GLN A 27 4.42 24.21 3.14
C GLN A 27 5.71 24.37 2.31
N PHE A 28 6.86 24.03 2.90
CA PHE A 28 8.14 24.04 2.19
C PHE A 28 8.15 23.03 1.03
N LEU A 29 7.62 21.83 1.26
CA LEU A 29 7.50 20.80 0.22
C LEU A 29 6.67 21.30 -0.98
N THR A 30 5.50 21.88 -0.74
CA THR A 30 4.64 22.43 -1.81
C THR A 30 5.38 23.49 -2.62
N GLN A 31 6.07 24.42 -1.94
CA GLN A 31 6.82 25.48 -2.61
C GLN A 31 7.98 24.92 -3.46
N LEU A 32 8.70 23.93 -2.94
CA LEU A 32 9.78 23.26 -3.64
C LEU A 32 9.27 22.56 -4.91
N MET A 33 8.16 21.82 -4.80
CA MET A 33 7.53 21.16 -5.94
C MET A 33 7.09 22.13 -7.04
N THR A 34 6.58 23.32 -6.66
CA THR A 34 6.19 24.35 -7.64
C THR A 34 7.40 24.98 -8.31
N ARG A 35 8.46 25.32 -7.54
CA ARG A 35 9.66 25.98 -8.08
C ARG A 35 10.47 25.06 -8.99
N GLU A 36 10.64 23.81 -8.58
CA GLU A 36 11.48 22.82 -9.28
C GLU A 36 10.66 21.90 -10.19
N ALA A 37 9.45 22.29 -10.59
CA ALA A 37 8.54 21.44 -11.38
C ALA A 37 9.12 20.95 -12.72
N ARG A 38 10.08 21.69 -13.28
CA ARG A 38 10.76 21.38 -14.55
C ARG A 38 12.12 20.68 -14.36
N ASN A 39 12.56 20.46 -13.13
CA ASN A 39 13.85 19.88 -12.82
C ASN A 39 13.69 18.39 -12.48
N PHE A 40 14.21 17.53 -13.36
CA PHE A 40 14.12 16.07 -13.21
C PHE A 40 14.79 15.55 -11.94
N GLN A 41 15.78 16.27 -11.38
CA GLN A 41 16.42 15.88 -10.13
C GLN A 41 15.45 15.90 -8.93
N PHE A 42 14.35 16.65 -9.02
CA PHE A 42 13.30 16.72 -7.99
C PHE A 42 12.05 15.91 -8.34
N ASP A 43 12.07 15.10 -9.41
CA ASP A 43 10.92 14.28 -9.78
C ASP A 43 10.56 13.23 -8.73
N PHE A 44 11.51 12.87 -7.85
CA PHE A 44 11.24 12.00 -6.70
C PHE A 44 10.20 12.57 -5.71
N LEU A 45 9.87 13.87 -5.80
CA LEU A 45 8.79 14.49 -5.02
C LEU A 45 7.39 14.14 -5.55
N LYS A 46 7.28 13.57 -6.76
CA LYS A 46 6.00 13.18 -7.38
C LYS A 46 5.61 11.77 -6.92
N PRO A 47 4.34 11.51 -6.55
CA PRO A 47 3.89 10.20 -6.08
C PRO A 47 4.11 9.04 -7.06
N GLN A 48 4.18 9.35 -8.36
CA GLN A 48 4.40 8.37 -9.42
C GLN A 48 5.86 7.89 -9.51
N HIS A 49 6.79 8.59 -8.88
CA HIS A 49 8.21 8.26 -8.95
C HIS A 49 8.57 7.14 -7.97
N SER A 50 9.42 6.19 -8.40
CA SER A 50 9.86 5.05 -7.58
C SER A 50 10.47 5.46 -6.23
N ASN A 51 11.27 6.52 -6.23
CA ASN A 51 11.91 7.06 -5.02
C ASN A 51 10.97 7.83 -4.08
N PHE A 52 9.71 8.12 -4.46
CA PHE A 52 8.80 8.88 -3.60
C PHE A 52 8.53 8.16 -2.28
N SER A 53 8.30 6.84 -2.32
CA SER A 53 8.10 6.03 -1.11
C SER A 53 9.34 6.05 -0.20
N TYR A 54 10.54 6.12 -0.76
CA TYR A 54 11.77 6.23 0.03
C TYR A 54 11.88 7.61 0.68
N PHE A 55 11.64 8.67 -0.10
CA PHE A 55 11.62 10.05 0.39
C PHE A 55 10.61 10.26 1.52
N THR A 56 9.36 9.81 1.37
CA THR A 56 8.34 10.00 2.41
C THR A 56 8.71 9.27 3.71
N LYS A 57 9.28 8.06 3.61
CA LYS A 57 9.78 7.32 4.77
C LYS A 57 10.94 8.04 5.48
N LEU A 58 11.85 8.67 4.73
CA LEU A 58 12.91 9.49 5.30
C LEU A 58 12.35 10.71 6.02
N VAL A 59 11.39 11.43 5.43
CA VAL A 59 10.73 12.56 6.08
C VAL A 59 10.09 12.13 7.41
N GLU A 60 9.32 11.02 7.40
CA GLU A 60 8.72 10.46 8.62
C GLU A 60 9.78 10.14 9.69
N GLN A 61 10.90 9.54 9.31
CA GLN A 61 11.99 9.19 10.23
C GLN A 61 12.68 10.43 10.79
N TYR A 62 13.05 11.40 9.94
CA TYR A 62 13.69 12.64 10.38
C TYR A 62 12.76 13.46 11.28
N THR A 63 11.47 13.53 10.98
CA THR A 63 10.50 14.22 11.86
C THR A 63 10.48 13.61 13.26
N LYS A 64 10.50 12.28 13.39
CA LYS A 64 10.56 11.61 14.70
C LYS A 64 11.82 11.94 15.51
N VAL A 65 12.94 12.20 14.83
CA VAL A 65 14.21 12.54 15.48
C VAL A 65 14.29 14.02 15.83
N ILE A 66 13.82 14.90 14.94
CA ILE A 66 13.87 16.37 15.13
C ILE A 66 12.83 16.83 16.14
N ILE A 67 11.66 16.19 16.15
CA ILE A 67 10.52 16.52 17.00
C ILE A 67 10.14 15.25 17.80
N PRO A 68 11.00 14.83 18.74
CA PRO A 68 10.68 13.67 19.56
C PRO A 68 9.53 13.99 20.53
N PRO A 69 8.75 12.99 20.95
CA PRO A 69 7.80 13.16 22.02
C PRO A 69 8.52 13.49 23.33
N ASN A 70 7.90 14.30 24.20
CA ASN A 70 8.49 14.71 25.48
C ASN A 70 8.81 13.53 26.42
N THR A 71 8.20 12.36 26.19
CA THR A 71 8.39 11.14 26.98
C THR A 71 9.63 10.33 26.58
N ILE A 72 10.23 10.61 25.41
CA ILE A 72 11.24 9.71 24.81
C ILE A 72 12.42 9.44 25.75
N LEU A 73 12.85 10.44 26.53
CA LEU A 73 13.99 10.32 27.44
C LEU A 73 13.67 9.43 28.63
N GLU A 74 12.44 9.51 29.14
CA GLU A 74 11.96 8.68 30.23
C GLU A 74 11.76 7.24 29.75
N ASP A 75 11.16 7.06 28.58
CA ASP A 75 10.97 5.76 27.93
C ASP A 75 12.31 5.05 27.72
N LEU A 76 13.30 5.75 27.14
CA LEU A 76 14.66 5.22 26.93
C LEU A 76 15.36 4.88 28.25
N ARG A 77 15.15 5.68 29.30
CA ARG A 77 15.73 5.39 30.62
C ARG A 77 15.12 4.15 31.26
N ASN A 78 13.82 3.93 31.08
CA ASN A 78 13.09 2.76 31.57
C ASN A 78 13.40 1.49 30.77
N GLU A 79 13.76 1.64 29.48
CA GLU A 79 14.19 0.55 28.62
C GLU A 79 15.62 0.11 28.88
N LYS A 80 16.48 1.02 29.33
CA LYS A 80 17.89 0.74 29.61
C LYS A 80 18.02 -0.35 30.68
N GLY A 81 18.47 -1.54 30.28
CA GLY A 81 18.68 -2.68 31.18
C GLY A 81 17.43 -3.52 31.44
N ASN A 82 16.30 -3.24 30.78
CA ASN A 82 15.08 -4.01 30.92
C ASN A 82 15.00 -5.14 29.87
N THR A 83 15.82 -6.18 30.05
CA THR A 83 15.84 -7.34 29.15
C THR A 83 14.49 -8.05 29.07
N LYS A 84 13.69 -8.04 30.15
CA LYS A 84 12.36 -8.66 30.16
C LYS A 84 11.43 -7.98 29.15
N LYS A 85 11.32 -6.64 29.19
CA LYS A 85 10.52 -5.87 28.23
C LYS A 85 11.00 -6.11 26.79
N LEU A 86 12.31 -6.11 26.56
CA LEU A 86 12.86 -6.41 25.23
C LEU A 86 12.41 -7.78 24.71
N MET A 87 12.43 -8.81 25.56
CA MET A 87 11.99 -10.16 25.17
C MET A 87 10.47 -10.20 24.91
N GLU A 88 9.66 -9.46 25.67
CA GLU A 88 8.23 -9.31 25.41
C GLU A 88 7.97 -8.64 24.04
N ASP A 89 8.69 -7.57 23.72
CA ASP A 89 8.58 -6.87 22.42
C ASP A 89 9.00 -7.77 21.25
N VAL A 90 10.07 -8.55 21.40
CA VAL A 90 10.52 -9.52 20.39
C VAL A 90 9.47 -10.61 20.19
N ASN A 91 8.96 -11.20 21.28
CA ASN A 91 7.93 -12.23 21.21
C ASN A 91 6.65 -11.70 20.55
N TYR A 92 6.26 -10.46 20.88
CA TYR A 92 5.13 -9.79 20.25
C TYR A 92 5.35 -9.65 18.74
N ARG A 93 6.53 -9.19 18.29
CA ARG A 93 6.83 -9.07 16.86
C ARG A 93 6.79 -10.41 16.13
N VAL A 94 7.37 -11.46 16.71
CA VAL A 94 7.33 -12.82 16.14
C VAL A 94 5.89 -13.33 16.03
N ALA A 95 5.09 -13.13 17.07
CA ALA A 95 3.67 -13.50 17.05
C ALA A 95 2.88 -12.73 16.00
N TRP A 96 3.13 -11.41 15.87
CA TRP A 96 2.52 -10.56 14.86
C TRP A 96 2.86 -11.01 13.44
N GLU A 97 4.13 -11.31 13.15
CA GLU A 97 4.55 -11.81 11.83
C GLU A 97 3.88 -13.14 11.49
N LYS A 98 3.79 -14.07 12.46
CA LYS A 98 3.07 -15.34 12.29
C LYS A 98 1.59 -15.12 12.00
N HIS A 99 0.94 -14.20 12.72
CA HIS A 99 -0.46 -13.85 12.53
C HIS A 99 -0.70 -13.21 11.15
N GLN A 100 0.09 -12.22 10.76
CA GLN A 100 0.03 -11.57 9.45
C GLN A 100 0.25 -12.56 8.29
N LYS A 101 1.19 -13.51 8.44
CA LYS A 101 1.37 -14.59 7.48
C LYS A 101 0.13 -15.46 7.40
N SER A 102 -0.43 -15.88 8.53
CA SER A 102 -1.64 -16.71 8.54
C SER A 102 -2.86 -16.03 7.92
N LEU A 103 -2.99 -14.70 8.06
CA LEU A 103 -4.05 -13.93 7.41
C LEU A 103 -3.87 -13.92 5.89
N ARG A 104 -2.67 -13.58 5.41
CA ARG A 104 -2.34 -13.62 3.97
C ARG A 104 -2.54 -15.01 3.36
N ASP A 105 -2.02 -16.05 4.01
CA ASP A 105 -2.20 -17.44 3.54
C ASP A 105 -3.69 -17.84 3.50
N LYS A 106 -4.54 -17.31 4.39
CA LYS A 106 -5.98 -17.56 4.40
C LYS A 106 -6.67 -16.82 3.24
N GLU A 107 -6.36 -15.55 3.04
CA GLU A 107 -6.88 -14.74 1.93
C GLU A 107 -6.48 -15.32 0.58
N GLU A 108 -5.22 -15.74 0.42
CA GLU A 108 -4.73 -16.40 -0.81
C GLU A 108 -5.45 -17.72 -1.08
N LYS A 109 -5.69 -18.54 -0.03
CA LYS A 109 -6.45 -19.79 -0.16
C LYS A 109 -7.92 -19.54 -0.53
N GLU A 110 -8.52 -18.47 -0.01
CA GLU A 110 -9.90 -18.10 -0.33
C GLU A 110 -10.02 -17.58 -1.77
N ALA A 111 -9.09 -16.71 -2.19
CA ALA A 111 -8.99 -16.24 -3.56
C ALA A 111 -8.74 -17.39 -4.56
N GLU A 112 -7.89 -18.35 -4.21
CA GLU A 112 -7.64 -19.53 -5.06
C GLU A 112 -8.87 -20.44 -5.14
N LYS A 113 -9.61 -20.63 -4.03
CA LYS A 113 -10.88 -21.36 -4.04
C LYS A 113 -11.91 -20.67 -4.93
N GLU A 114 -12.03 -19.35 -4.86
CA GLU A 114 -12.93 -18.57 -5.73
C GLU A 114 -12.50 -18.70 -7.20
N ARG A 115 -11.20 -18.62 -7.48
CA ARG A 115 -10.64 -18.81 -8.83
C ARG A 115 -10.95 -20.18 -9.40
N VAL A 116 -10.76 -21.24 -8.60
CA VAL A 116 -11.08 -22.62 -9.01
C VAL A 116 -12.59 -22.79 -9.21
N ALA A 117 -13.43 -22.27 -8.29
CA ALA A 117 -14.88 -22.33 -8.42
C ALA A 117 -15.36 -21.64 -9.71
N TYR A 118 -14.85 -20.44 -10.00
CA TYR A 118 -15.15 -19.71 -11.23
C TYR A 118 -14.67 -20.45 -12.50
N ALA A 119 -13.53 -21.12 -12.45
CA ALA A 119 -13.03 -21.92 -13.57
C ALA A 119 -13.83 -23.21 -13.77
N SER A 120 -14.50 -23.72 -12.73
CA SER A 120 -15.32 -24.94 -12.78
C SER A 120 -16.77 -24.71 -13.24
N ILE A 121 -17.15 -23.45 -13.51
CA ILE A 121 -18.49 -23.13 -14.02
C ILE A 121 -18.62 -23.68 -15.44
N ASP A 122 -19.60 -24.55 -15.66
CA ASP A 122 -19.98 -24.96 -17.02
C ASP A 122 -20.79 -23.85 -17.68
N TRP A 123 -20.10 -23.00 -18.43
CA TRP A 123 -20.71 -21.90 -19.18
C TRP A 123 -21.59 -22.35 -20.36
N HIS A 124 -21.65 -23.66 -20.67
CA HIS A 124 -22.56 -24.20 -21.69
C HIS A 124 -23.87 -24.72 -21.11
N ASP A 125 -23.96 -24.89 -19.79
CA ASP A 125 -25.17 -25.31 -19.10
C ASP A 125 -26.02 -24.11 -18.69
N PHE A 126 -26.62 -23.44 -19.69
CA PHE A 126 -27.56 -22.35 -19.45
C PHE A 126 -28.87 -22.57 -20.21
N VAL A 127 -29.97 -22.15 -19.58
CA VAL A 127 -31.28 -22.11 -20.21
C VAL A 127 -31.60 -20.66 -20.56
N VAL A 128 -31.71 -20.36 -21.86
CA VAL A 128 -32.16 -19.04 -22.33
C VAL A 128 -33.65 -18.91 -22.02
N VAL A 129 -33.97 -18.11 -21.01
CA VAL A 129 -35.37 -17.84 -20.62
C VAL A 129 -36.00 -16.79 -21.53
N GLN A 130 -35.24 -15.77 -21.92
CA GLN A 130 -35.72 -14.67 -22.74
C GLN A 130 -34.56 -13.98 -23.47
N THR A 131 -34.82 -13.58 -24.71
CA THR A 131 -33.97 -12.67 -25.48
C THR A 131 -34.63 -11.31 -25.50
N VAL A 132 -33.87 -10.25 -25.21
CA VAL A 132 -34.34 -8.86 -25.23
C VAL A 132 -33.76 -8.17 -26.45
N ASP A 133 -34.61 -7.70 -27.35
CA ASP A 133 -34.21 -6.91 -28.51
C ASP A 133 -34.19 -5.42 -28.15
N PHE A 134 -33.03 -4.78 -28.26
CA PHE A 134 -32.87 -3.36 -27.96
C PHE A 134 -33.31 -2.50 -29.15
N GLN A 135 -34.21 -1.54 -28.90
CA GLN A 135 -34.53 -0.47 -29.85
C GLN A 135 -33.50 0.66 -29.78
N PRO A 136 -33.36 1.52 -30.81
CA PRO A 136 -32.35 2.60 -30.86
C PRO A 136 -32.38 3.66 -29.74
N GLY A 137 -33.20 3.51 -28.69
CA GLY A 137 -33.32 4.43 -27.55
C GLY A 137 -33.32 3.78 -26.15
N ASP A 138 -33.15 2.46 -26.03
CA ASP A 138 -33.38 1.71 -24.77
C ASP A 138 -32.21 1.74 -23.75
N THR A 139 -31.22 2.62 -23.93
CA THR A 139 -29.96 2.57 -23.16
C THR A 139 -30.04 3.13 -21.73
N THR A 140 -31.16 3.70 -21.32
CA THR A 140 -31.19 4.57 -20.12
C THR A 140 -31.53 3.90 -18.80
N ASN A 141 -32.06 2.66 -18.76
CA ASN A 141 -32.54 2.02 -17.51
C ASN A 141 -32.19 0.53 -17.36
N LEU A 142 -31.03 0.08 -17.83
CA LEU A 142 -30.60 -1.31 -17.61
C LEU A 142 -29.93 -1.49 -16.25
N PRO A 143 -30.17 -2.60 -15.53
CA PRO A 143 -29.40 -2.92 -14.34
C PRO A 143 -27.92 -3.07 -14.68
N GLY A 144 -27.06 -2.74 -13.73
CA GLY A 144 -25.62 -2.91 -13.89
C GLY A 144 -25.27 -4.35 -14.27
N LEU A 145 -24.28 -4.51 -15.15
CA LEU A 145 -23.78 -5.83 -15.54
C LEU A 145 -23.29 -6.59 -14.29
N CYS A 146 -23.61 -7.88 -14.19
CA CYS A 146 -23.05 -8.73 -13.15
C CYS A 146 -21.52 -8.76 -13.29
N THR A 147 -20.82 -8.62 -12.18
CA THR A 147 -19.36 -8.72 -12.15
C THR A 147 -18.92 -10.17 -12.05
N PRO A 148 -17.69 -10.53 -12.45
CA PRO A 148 -17.16 -11.89 -12.30
C PRO A 148 -17.25 -12.43 -10.85
N LYS A 149 -17.20 -11.54 -9.85
CA LYS A 149 -17.34 -11.88 -8.43
C LYS A 149 -18.75 -12.33 -8.07
N ASP A 150 -19.77 -11.72 -8.69
CA ASP A 150 -21.17 -12.06 -8.44
C ASP A 150 -21.52 -13.47 -8.93
N VAL A 151 -20.82 -13.94 -9.97
CA VAL A 151 -21.00 -15.29 -10.52
C VAL A 151 -20.33 -16.34 -9.64
N GLY A 152 -19.08 -16.10 -9.22
CA GLY A 152 -18.34 -17.03 -8.34
C GLY A 152 -18.99 -17.22 -6.96
N ALA A 153 -19.60 -16.17 -6.41
CA ALA A 153 -20.26 -16.21 -5.11
C ALA A 153 -21.50 -17.12 -5.06
N ARG A 154 -22.28 -17.21 -6.16
CA ARG A 154 -23.55 -17.99 -6.18
C ARG A 154 -23.30 -19.50 -6.08
N ILE A 155 -22.25 -19.99 -6.72
CA ILE A 155 -21.91 -21.42 -6.72
C ILE A 155 -21.38 -21.87 -5.36
N LEU A 156 -20.58 -21.04 -4.69
CA LEU A 156 -20.13 -21.32 -3.33
C LEU A 156 -21.29 -21.34 -2.31
N LEU A 157 -22.37 -20.59 -2.57
CA LEU A 157 -23.58 -20.59 -1.75
C LEU A 157 -24.47 -21.82 -2.01
N GLU A 158 -24.60 -22.27 -3.27
CA GLU A 158 -25.36 -23.48 -3.62
C GLU A 158 -24.65 -24.78 -3.18
N ALA A 159 -23.33 -24.76 -3.03
CA ALA A 159 -22.54 -25.89 -2.55
C ALA A 159 -22.56 -26.08 -1.01
N ARG A 160 -23.33 -25.27 -0.25
CA ARG A 160 -23.46 -25.33 1.20
C ARG A 160 -24.77 -25.96 1.65
#